data_AF-A0A397U316-F1
#
_entry.id   AF-A0A397U316-F1
#
_cell.length_a   1.000
_cell.length_b   1.000
_cell.length_c   1.000
_cell.angle_alpha   90.00
_cell.angle_beta   90.00
_cell.angle_gamma   90.00
#
_symmetry.space_group_name_H-M   'P 1'
#
loop_
_entity.id
_entity.type
_entity.pdbx_description
1 polymer ?
#
loop_
_entity_poly.entity_id
_entity_poly.type
_entity_poly.pdbx_seq_one_letter_code
_entity_poly.pdbx_strand_id
1 'polypeptide(L)'
;MCKINYSILILTLFYLISTSSTQEISTDGTCGPETNTKCPSNCCSQWGYCGSTSDFCDPNQGCQEGYGTCGQISNNKDSSQLSNDGTCGPDKNTRCGDNDCCSQWGYCGNTPEFCDPNQGCQEGYGTCGLSNTNNVKNNDTNDNVKDVKVIYTCQNPKTVALTFDDGPRSWTNDLLDKLDKANIKATFFMNGHNAEAYCIYDYAEIIQRAYSSGHLIAHHTWSHPYMTGCSSDEVNYQLDSLNIAFKKILGVSPRYFRLPYGDGIDNPSIKSAILAKGMDKIVMWDVDPQDSIAGVTESQCEATFDKETSDLNSHIVLNHDRVENTVNQLAPYEISQLIKNGYKFDTVAGCTGDSDPKNWYNVDTGSFGTKDETWICNSDDMHDSFNTSPQQ
;
A
#
# COMPACT_ATOMS: atom_id res chain seq x y z
N MET A 1 48.39 4.30 -91.51
CA MET A 1 49.15 5.52 -91.85
C MET A 1 48.50 6.70 -91.17
N CYS A 2 49.32 7.56 -90.52
CA CYS A 2 49.04 8.93 -90.08
C CYS A 2 47.94 9.17 -89.03
N LYS A 3 48.00 10.17 -88.16
CA LYS A 3 49.06 10.99 -87.52
C LYS A 3 48.26 11.90 -86.55
N ILE A 4 48.66 11.91 -85.30
CA ILE A 4 48.78 13.06 -84.36
C ILE A 4 48.22 14.42 -84.86
N ASN A 5 47.32 15.11 -84.13
CA ASN A 5 47.69 16.17 -83.16
C ASN A 5 46.51 16.86 -82.45
N TYR A 6 46.83 17.37 -81.25
CA TYR A 6 46.01 18.02 -80.22
C TYR A 6 45.41 19.38 -80.59
N SER A 7 44.28 19.71 -79.96
CA SER A 7 44.07 21.01 -79.30
C SER A 7 42.97 20.93 -78.24
N ILE A 8 43.32 21.41 -77.05
CA ILE A 8 42.57 21.42 -75.79
C ILE A 8 41.71 22.69 -75.73
N LEU A 9 40.42 22.60 -75.38
CA LEU A 9 39.72 23.66 -74.65
C LEU A 9 38.43 23.16 -73.96
N ILE A 10 38.57 22.89 -72.66
CA ILE A 10 37.65 23.19 -71.55
C ILE A 10 36.18 22.73 -71.70
N LEU A 11 35.89 21.50 -71.25
CA LEU A 11 34.63 21.19 -70.60
C LEU A 11 34.75 21.59 -69.12
N THR A 12 34.15 22.72 -68.74
CA THR A 12 33.80 22.97 -67.33
C THR A 12 32.63 22.07 -66.97
N LEU A 13 32.96 20.90 -66.43
CA LEU A 13 32.05 20.10 -65.62
C LEU A 13 31.86 20.88 -64.31
N PHE A 14 30.72 21.54 -64.12
CA PHE A 14 30.29 21.95 -62.78
C PHE A 14 29.96 20.67 -62.01
N TYR A 15 30.99 20.07 -61.44
CA TYR A 15 30.85 19.15 -60.33
C TYR A 15 30.47 20.03 -59.14
N LEU A 16 29.18 20.12 -58.83
CA LEU A 16 28.75 20.47 -57.48
C LEU A 16 29.33 19.37 -56.59
N ILE A 17 30.49 19.65 -56.01
CA ILE A 17 30.98 18.94 -54.84
C ILE A 17 29.93 19.24 -53.77
N SER A 18 28.91 18.40 -53.68
CA SER A 18 28.18 18.22 -52.44
C SER A 18 29.20 17.61 -51.49
N THR A 19 29.92 18.48 -50.78
CA THR A 19 30.59 18.09 -49.55
C THR A 19 29.48 17.61 -48.64
N SER A 20 29.26 16.30 -48.56
CA SER A 20 28.49 15.70 -47.49
C SER A 20 29.28 15.96 -46.21
N SER A 21 29.02 17.12 -45.61
CA SER A 21 29.48 17.44 -44.28
C SER A 21 28.71 16.49 -43.37
N THR A 22 29.40 15.54 -42.76
CA THR A 22 28.82 14.68 -41.74
C THR A 22 28.48 15.57 -40.55
N GLN A 23 27.19 15.83 -40.37
CA GLN A 23 26.65 16.59 -39.25
C GLN A 23 27.09 15.95 -37.93
N GLU A 24 27.76 16.73 -37.08
CA GLU A 24 28.36 16.23 -35.84
C GLU A 24 27.34 16.13 -34.71
N ILE A 25 27.59 15.28 -33.71
CA ILE A 25 26.73 15.17 -32.52
C ILE A 25 27.13 16.27 -31.53
N SER A 26 26.17 17.08 -31.11
CA SER A 26 26.37 18.15 -30.13
C SER A 26 26.88 17.62 -28.79
N THR A 27 27.95 18.22 -28.27
CA THR A 27 28.54 17.91 -26.95
C THR A 27 28.36 19.02 -25.92
N ASP A 28 27.95 20.21 -26.35
CA ASP A 28 27.78 21.40 -25.52
C ASP A 28 26.31 21.86 -25.41
N GLY A 29 25.39 21.10 -26.02
CA GLY A 29 23.96 21.38 -25.99
C GLY A 29 23.49 22.35 -27.08
N THR A 30 24.37 22.83 -27.96
CA THR A 30 23.98 23.66 -29.12
C THR A 30 23.69 22.82 -30.35
N CYS A 31 22.70 23.20 -31.15
CA CYS A 31 22.28 22.46 -32.34
C CYS A 31 21.73 23.40 -33.39
N GLY A 32 21.65 22.91 -34.64
CA GLY A 32 21.05 23.65 -35.73
C GLY A 32 22.02 23.90 -36.88
N PRO A 33 21.54 24.55 -37.95
CA PRO A 33 22.30 24.77 -39.18
C PRO A 33 23.50 25.71 -38.98
N GLU A 34 23.46 26.57 -37.96
CA GLU A 34 24.55 27.50 -37.67
C GLU A 34 25.77 26.81 -37.06
N THR A 35 25.55 25.84 -36.17
CA THR A 35 26.62 25.04 -35.55
C THR A 35 26.91 23.76 -36.35
N ASN A 36 26.02 23.38 -37.27
CA ASN A 36 26.04 22.14 -38.03
C ASN A 36 26.11 20.88 -37.13
N THR A 37 25.53 20.98 -35.93
CA THR A 37 25.48 19.91 -34.94
C THR A 37 24.04 19.47 -34.70
N LYS A 38 23.83 18.16 -34.52
CA LYS A 38 22.53 17.60 -34.13
C LYS A 38 22.53 17.14 -32.69
N CYS A 39 21.38 17.18 -32.05
CA CYS A 39 21.21 16.66 -30.71
C CYS A 39 21.39 15.13 -30.69
N PRO A 40 22.07 14.56 -29.67
CA PRO A 40 22.33 13.12 -29.59
C PRO A 40 21.05 12.27 -29.52
N SER A 41 20.09 12.70 -28.68
CA SER A 41 18.88 11.91 -28.36
C SER A 41 17.61 12.75 -28.17
N ASN A 42 17.69 14.07 -28.40
CA ASN A 42 16.66 15.05 -28.04
C ASN A 42 16.29 15.97 -29.22
N CYS A 43 15.37 16.91 -28.99
CA CYS A 43 14.91 17.87 -29.99
C CYS A 43 15.79 19.11 -30.03
N CYS A 44 15.84 19.77 -31.18
CA CYS A 44 16.56 21.02 -31.37
C CYS A 44 15.56 22.17 -31.46
N SER A 45 15.54 23.07 -30.48
CA SER A 45 14.60 24.19 -30.46
C SER A 45 14.89 25.20 -31.58
N GLN A 46 13.94 26.08 -31.87
CA GLN A 46 14.13 27.22 -32.78
C GLN A 46 15.28 28.17 -32.34
N TRP A 47 15.71 28.09 -31.08
CA TRP A 47 16.78 28.91 -30.52
C TRP A 47 18.17 28.27 -30.65
N GLY A 48 18.27 27.08 -31.25
CA GLY A 48 19.54 26.40 -31.50
C GLY A 48 20.11 25.65 -30.29
N TYR A 49 19.23 25.17 -29.42
CA TYR A 49 19.62 24.39 -28.23
C TYR A 49 18.89 23.06 -28.16
N CYS A 50 19.58 22.05 -27.64
CA CYS A 50 19.05 20.72 -27.41
C CYS A 50 18.20 20.67 -26.13
N GLY A 51 17.02 20.07 -26.23
CA GLY A 51 16.14 19.86 -25.09
C GLY A 51 15.01 18.89 -25.42
N SER A 52 14.30 18.44 -24.38
CA SER A 52 13.32 17.36 -24.48
C SER A 52 11.88 17.79 -24.15
N THR A 53 11.66 19.05 -23.77
CA THR A 53 10.32 19.57 -23.46
C THR A 53 9.58 20.03 -24.72
N SER A 54 8.28 20.32 -24.61
CA SER A 54 7.46 20.83 -25.72
C SER A 54 8.06 22.07 -26.38
N ASP A 55 8.73 22.94 -25.62
CA ASP A 55 9.37 24.16 -26.14
C ASP A 55 10.53 23.87 -27.11
N PHE A 56 11.07 22.65 -27.06
CA PHE A 56 12.13 22.17 -27.93
C PHE A 56 11.61 21.19 -28.99
N CYS A 57 10.60 20.39 -28.64
CA CYS A 57 10.13 19.25 -29.42
C CYS A 57 8.87 19.50 -30.26
N ASP A 58 8.08 20.53 -29.95
CA ASP A 58 6.85 20.84 -30.69
C ASP A 58 7.20 21.40 -32.09
N PRO A 59 6.79 20.70 -33.17
CA PRO A 59 6.98 21.20 -34.53
C PRO A 59 6.33 22.56 -34.78
N ASN A 60 5.25 22.90 -34.04
CA ASN A 60 4.55 24.18 -34.16
C ASN A 60 5.26 25.33 -33.41
N GLN A 61 6.23 25.02 -32.54
CA GLN A 61 7.07 26.00 -31.83
C GLN A 61 8.47 26.14 -32.47
N GLY A 62 8.65 25.62 -33.69
CA GLY A 62 9.86 25.81 -34.48
C GLY A 62 11.00 24.82 -34.20
N CYS A 63 10.68 23.59 -33.76
CA CYS A 63 11.68 22.52 -33.69
C CYS A 63 12.38 22.33 -35.06
N GLN A 64 13.71 22.28 -35.04
CA GLN A 64 14.53 22.24 -36.24
C GLN A 64 14.71 20.81 -36.77
N GLU A 65 13.86 20.41 -37.72
CA GLU A 65 13.93 19.10 -38.37
C GLU A 65 15.29 18.84 -39.03
N GLY A 66 15.86 17.67 -38.76
CA GLY A 66 17.21 17.29 -39.21
C GLY A 66 18.34 17.63 -38.22
N TYR A 67 18.08 18.45 -37.19
CA TYR A 67 19.04 18.75 -36.11
C TYR A 67 18.59 18.21 -34.74
N GLY A 68 17.38 17.64 -34.65
CA GLY A 68 16.84 16.91 -33.51
C GLY A 68 15.58 16.12 -33.89
N THR A 69 14.99 15.38 -32.94
CA THR A 69 13.81 14.52 -33.18
C THR A 69 12.48 15.26 -32.94
N CYS A 70 12.09 16.12 -33.88
CA CYS A 70 10.86 16.90 -33.76
C CYS A 70 9.59 16.04 -33.78
N GLY A 71 8.59 16.40 -32.97
CA GLY A 71 7.30 15.68 -32.89
C GLY A 71 7.37 14.30 -32.20
N GLN A 72 8.56 13.84 -31.83
CA GLN A 72 8.77 12.69 -30.98
C GLN A 72 9.12 13.21 -29.59
N ILE A 73 8.12 13.49 -28.75
CA ILE A 73 8.37 13.55 -27.31
C ILE A 73 8.83 12.14 -26.97
N SER A 74 10.11 11.98 -26.65
CA SER A 74 10.71 10.68 -26.38
C SER A 74 10.02 10.08 -25.16
N ASN A 75 9.02 9.25 -25.40
CA ASN A 75 8.40 8.35 -24.42
C ASN A 75 9.39 7.22 -24.10
N ASN A 76 10.58 7.56 -23.62
CA ASN A 76 11.62 6.60 -23.35
C ASN A 76 11.45 6.05 -21.93
N LYS A 77 10.46 5.16 -21.77
CA LYS A 77 10.26 4.34 -20.58
C LYS A 77 11.42 3.34 -20.33
N ASP A 78 12.48 3.40 -21.14
CA ASP A 78 13.45 2.32 -21.36
C ASP A 78 14.94 2.71 -21.14
N SER A 79 15.26 3.90 -20.59
CA SER A 79 16.66 4.25 -20.25
C SER A 79 16.93 4.60 -18.78
N SER A 80 15.89 4.73 -17.94
CA SER A 80 16.02 4.98 -16.50
C SER A 80 15.67 3.71 -15.71
N GLN A 81 16.52 3.34 -14.75
CA GLN A 81 16.32 2.15 -13.92
C GLN A 81 15.16 2.37 -12.94
N LEU A 82 14.40 1.32 -12.63
CA LEU A 82 13.35 1.43 -11.61
C LEU A 82 13.98 1.77 -10.25
N SER A 83 13.43 2.78 -9.58
CA SER A 83 13.88 3.18 -8.25
C SER A 83 13.62 2.08 -7.23
N ASN A 84 14.65 1.74 -6.45
CA ASN A 84 14.58 0.75 -5.38
C ASN A 84 14.64 1.39 -3.98
N ASP A 85 14.90 2.69 -3.90
CA ASP A 85 15.07 3.47 -2.67
C ASP A 85 14.10 4.66 -2.57
N GLY A 86 13.16 4.75 -3.52
CA GLY A 86 12.16 5.83 -3.60
C GLY A 86 12.67 7.13 -4.23
N THR A 87 13.94 7.19 -4.67
CA THR A 87 14.48 8.36 -5.36
C THR A 87 14.34 8.25 -6.88
N CYS A 88 14.05 9.37 -7.54
CA CYS A 88 13.81 9.44 -8.97
C CYS A 88 14.34 10.75 -9.56
N GLY A 89 14.38 10.82 -10.89
CA GLY A 89 14.74 12.02 -11.61
C GLY A 89 16.06 11.90 -12.36
N PRO A 90 16.42 12.93 -13.14
CA PRO A 90 17.55 12.92 -14.06
C PRO A 90 18.88 12.78 -13.33
N ASP A 91 19.01 13.35 -12.13
CA ASP A 91 20.24 13.28 -11.34
C ASP A 91 20.57 11.86 -10.87
N LYS A 92 19.54 11.03 -10.67
CA LYS A 92 19.67 9.63 -10.25
C LYS A 92 19.58 8.65 -11.41
N ASN A 93 19.09 9.09 -12.55
CA ASN A 93 18.72 8.26 -13.70
C ASN A 93 17.80 7.08 -13.32
N THR A 94 16.94 7.30 -12.32
CA THR A 94 15.97 6.32 -11.82
C THR A 94 14.56 6.84 -11.95
N ARG A 95 13.61 5.96 -12.27
CA ARG A 95 12.18 6.29 -12.40
C ARG A 95 11.32 5.56 -11.38
N CYS A 96 10.18 6.17 -11.08
CA CYS A 96 9.19 5.61 -10.19
C CYS A 96 8.46 4.41 -10.78
N GLY A 97 7.84 3.64 -9.89
CA GLY A 97 6.92 2.55 -10.20
C GLY A 97 5.80 2.97 -11.13
N ASP A 98 5.19 1.99 -11.80
CA ASP A 98 3.96 2.24 -12.53
C ASP A 98 2.91 2.81 -11.54
N ASN A 99 2.32 3.96 -11.88
CA ASN A 99 1.38 4.78 -11.09
C ASN A 99 1.96 5.75 -10.06
N ASP A 100 3.29 5.79 -9.85
CA ASP A 100 3.92 6.82 -9.03
C ASP A 100 4.48 7.95 -9.90
N CYS A 101 4.49 9.14 -9.31
CA CYS A 101 4.95 10.39 -9.88
C CYS A 101 6.30 10.75 -9.26
N CYS A 102 7.18 11.33 -10.07
CA CYS A 102 8.45 11.83 -9.57
C CYS A 102 8.29 13.30 -9.22
N SER A 103 8.26 13.64 -7.93
CA SER A 103 8.13 15.03 -7.49
C SER A 103 9.31 15.88 -7.95
N GLN A 104 9.17 17.21 -7.94
CA GLN A 104 10.28 18.15 -8.18
C GLN A 104 11.48 17.96 -7.23
N TRP A 105 11.28 17.24 -6.11
CA TRP A 105 12.31 16.95 -5.11
C TRP A 105 13.09 15.66 -5.39
N GLY A 106 12.74 14.93 -6.46
CA GLY A 106 13.42 13.69 -6.85
C GLY A 106 12.99 12.48 -6.02
N TYR A 107 11.73 12.45 -5.59
CA TYR A 107 11.13 11.33 -4.86
C TYR A 107 9.86 10.83 -5.51
N CYS A 108 9.65 9.53 -5.43
CA CYS A 108 8.46 8.84 -5.90
C CYS A 108 7.29 8.98 -4.92
N GLY A 109 6.11 9.24 -5.44
CA GLY A 109 4.87 9.28 -4.69
C GLY A 109 3.68 9.56 -5.60
N ASN A 110 2.46 9.39 -5.09
CA ASN A 110 1.24 9.41 -5.91
C ASN A 110 0.21 10.45 -5.47
N THR A 111 0.62 11.42 -4.63
CA THR A 111 -0.25 12.52 -4.20
C THR A 111 -0.18 13.70 -5.20
N PRO A 112 -1.14 14.65 -5.18
CA PRO A 112 -1.09 15.83 -6.03
C PRO A 112 0.22 16.61 -5.95
N GLU A 113 0.88 16.65 -4.79
CA GLU A 113 2.18 17.33 -4.61
C GLU A 113 3.31 16.67 -5.42
N PHE A 114 3.17 15.38 -5.73
CA PHE A 114 4.13 14.62 -6.55
C PHE A 114 3.70 14.56 -8.01
N CYS A 115 2.38 14.55 -8.27
CA CYS A 115 1.81 14.28 -9.58
C CYS A 115 1.36 15.52 -10.35
N ASP A 116 1.16 16.67 -9.70
CA ASP A 116 0.74 17.90 -10.37
C ASP A 116 1.89 18.41 -11.27
N PRO A 117 1.70 18.47 -12.59
CA PRO A 117 2.70 19.02 -13.51
C PRO A 117 3.05 20.48 -13.18
N ASN A 118 2.12 21.23 -12.59
CA ASN A 118 2.33 22.62 -12.18
C ASN A 118 3.15 22.75 -10.88
N GLN A 119 3.31 21.66 -10.13
CA GLN A 119 4.17 21.57 -8.93
C GLN A 119 5.52 20.91 -9.24
N GLY A 120 5.87 20.79 -10.52
CA GLY A 120 7.19 20.32 -10.97
C GLY A 120 7.35 18.80 -10.96
N CYS A 121 6.26 18.04 -11.16
CA CYS A 121 6.37 16.62 -11.47
C CYS A 121 7.30 16.39 -12.67
N GLN A 122 8.28 15.50 -12.51
CA GLN A 122 9.34 15.24 -13.46
C GLN A 122 8.89 14.21 -14.51
N GLU A 123 8.38 14.71 -15.64
CA GLU A 123 7.97 13.89 -16.78
C GLU A 123 9.12 12.99 -17.27
N GLY A 124 8.84 11.71 -17.50
CA GLY A 124 9.84 10.69 -17.86
C GLY A 124 10.46 9.93 -16.68
N TYR A 125 10.30 10.43 -15.46
CA TYR A 125 10.73 9.74 -14.22
C TYR A 125 9.56 9.34 -13.31
N GLY A 126 8.32 9.71 -13.67
CA GLY A 126 7.06 9.26 -13.06
C GLY A 126 5.85 9.70 -13.90
N THR A 127 4.63 9.42 -13.43
CA THR A 127 3.38 9.63 -14.19
C THR A 127 2.71 10.97 -13.85
N CYS A 128 3.15 12.06 -14.46
CA CYS A 128 2.62 13.41 -14.17
C CYS A 128 1.21 13.64 -14.76
N GLY A 129 0.40 14.45 -14.09
CA GLY A 129 -0.92 14.90 -14.60
C GLY A 129 -2.13 14.08 -14.15
N LEU A 130 -1.95 13.11 -13.26
CA LEU A 130 -3.05 12.36 -12.66
C LEU A 130 -3.77 13.19 -11.58
N SER A 131 -4.60 14.14 -12.01
CA SER A 131 -5.65 14.70 -11.17
C SER A 131 -6.79 13.68 -11.10
N ASN A 132 -7.08 13.16 -9.90
CA ASN A 132 -8.18 12.22 -9.70
C ASN A 132 -9.54 12.96 -9.81
N THR A 133 -9.97 13.24 -11.04
CA THR A 133 -11.32 13.71 -11.36
C THR A 133 -11.98 12.70 -12.31
N ASN A 134 -12.49 11.60 -11.78
CA ASN A 134 -13.41 10.73 -12.54
C ASN A 134 -14.83 10.84 -12.01
N ASN A 135 -15.47 11.94 -12.40
CA ASN A 135 -16.90 11.98 -12.66
C ASN A 135 -17.11 11.57 -14.13
N VAL A 136 -17.02 10.27 -14.42
CA VAL A 136 -17.39 9.72 -15.73
C VAL A 136 -18.51 8.71 -15.52
N LYS A 137 -19.72 9.13 -15.87
CA LYS A 137 -20.79 8.21 -16.23
C LYS A 137 -20.37 7.52 -17.53
N ASN A 138 -19.91 6.27 -17.46
CA ASN A 138 -20.23 5.30 -18.51
C ASN A 138 -20.04 3.87 -18.03
N ASN A 139 -21.10 3.09 -18.24
CA ASN A 139 -21.10 1.64 -18.18
C ASN A 139 -20.14 1.10 -19.26
N ASP A 140 -19.03 0.44 -18.89
CA ASP A 140 -18.69 -0.94 -19.30
C ASP A 140 -17.30 -1.34 -18.73
N THR A 141 -17.34 -2.39 -17.90
CA THR A 141 -16.36 -3.36 -17.41
C THR A 141 -14.82 -3.17 -17.43
N ASN A 142 -14.24 -3.45 -16.25
CA ASN A 142 -12.90 -4.02 -15.99
C ASN A 142 -11.65 -3.13 -16.14
N ASP A 143 -11.44 -2.23 -15.18
CA ASP A 143 -10.10 -1.95 -14.66
C ASP A 143 -10.06 -2.35 -13.18
N ASN A 144 -9.32 -3.43 -12.87
CA ASN A 144 -9.10 -3.93 -11.52
C ASN A 144 -8.13 -3.01 -10.77
N VAL A 145 -8.55 -1.80 -10.41
CA VAL A 145 -7.88 -1.07 -9.33
C VAL A 145 -8.11 -1.90 -8.07
N LYS A 146 -7.05 -2.55 -7.57
CA LYS A 146 -7.11 -3.22 -6.26
C LYS A 146 -7.38 -2.15 -5.22
N ASP A 147 -8.62 -2.07 -4.76
CA ASP A 147 -9.01 -1.29 -3.60
C ASP A 147 -9.08 -2.21 -2.38
N VAL A 148 -9.02 -1.62 -1.19
CA VAL A 148 -9.19 -2.32 0.06
C VAL A 148 -10.66 -2.73 0.22
N LYS A 149 -10.92 -4.03 0.39
CA LYS A 149 -12.27 -4.52 0.69
C LYS A 149 -12.60 -4.18 2.15
N VAL A 150 -13.60 -3.34 2.37
CA VAL A 150 -14.17 -3.11 3.70
C VAL A 150 -15.26 -4.14 3.99
N ILE A 151 -15.17 -4.78 5.15
CA ILE A 151 -16.05 -5.86 5.61
C ILE A 151 -16.75 -5.38 6.88
N TYR A 152 -18.06 -5.20 6.82
CA TYR A 152 -18.86 -4.80 7.99
C TYR A 152 -19.53 -5.97 8.70
N THR A 153 -19.89 -7.02 7.96
CA THR A 153 -20.60 -8.17 8.49
C THR A 153 -20.28 -9.44 7.67
N CYS A 154 -20.67 -10.58 8.20
CA CYS A 154 -20.55 -11.87 7.54
C CYS A 154 -21.55 -11.99 6.37
N GLN A 155 -21.16 -12.67 5.30
CA GLN A 155 -21.96 -12.80 4.08
C GLN A 155 -22.70 -14.14 3.98
N ASN A 156 -22.17 -15.18 4.61
CA ASN A 156 -22.80 -16.49 4.65
C ASN A 156 -24.04 -16.44 5.56
N PRO A 157 -25.19 -17.03 5.18
CA PRO A 157 -26.39 -16.96 6.01
C PRO A 157 -26.22 -17.60 7.39
N LYS A 158 -26.63 -16.87 8.43
CA LYS A 158 -26.64 -17.31 9.84
C LYS A 158 -25.26 -17.77 10.32
N THR A 159 -24.22 -17.05 9.89
CA THR A 159 -22.85 -17.23 10.36
C THR A 159 -22.43 -16.08 11.24
N VAL A 160 -21.64 -16.37 12.26
CA VAL A 160 -21.06 -15.38 13.17
C VAL A 160 -19.54 -15.53 13.20
N ALA A 161 -18.84 -14.41 13.14
CA ALA A 161 -17.42 -14.33 13.46
C ALA A 161 -17.25 -13.64 14.81
N LEU A 162 -16.79 -14.38 15.81
CA LEU A 162 -16.31 -13.79 17.05
C LEU A 162 -14.91 -13.22 16.79
N THR A 163 -14.74 -11.93 17.08
CA THR A 163 -13.48 -11.23 16.88
C THR A 163 -12.97 -10.64 18.18
N PHE A 164 -11.67 -10.68 18.41
CA PHE A 164 -11.04 -10.25 19.65
C PHE A 164 -9.88 -9.30 19.35
N ASP A 165 -9.96 -8.10 19.89
CA ASP A 165 -9.01 -7.02 19.70
C ASP A 165 -8.11 -6.84 20.93
N ASP A 166 -6.99 -6.15 20.70
CA ASP A 166 -5.99 -5.68 21.67
C ASP A 166 -5.11 -6.73 22.36
N GLY A 167 -5.37 -8.01 22.12
CA GLY A 167 -4.56 -9.10 22.61
C GLY A 167 -3.23 -9.30 21.85
N PRO A 168 -2.53 -10.40 22.16
CA PRO A 168 -2.84 -11.36 23.23
C PRO A 168 -2.57 -10.85 24.65
N ARG A 169 -3.02 -11.60 25.66
CA ARG A 169 -2.66 -11.52 27.08
C ARG A 169 -2.43 -12.93 27.63
N SER A 170 -2.02 -13.03 28.90
CA SER A 170 -1.76 -14.34 29.54
C SER A 170 -3.01 -15.23 29.55
N TRP A 171 -4.21 -14.65 29.70
CA TRP A 171 -5.48 -15.36 29.67
C TRP A 171 -6.02 -15.64 28.25
N THR A 172 -5.42 -15.13 27.18
CA THR A 172 -5.81 -15.50 25.81
C THR A 172 -5.69 -17.00 25.58
N ASN A 173 -4.75 -17.68 26.25
CA ASN A 173 -4.63 -19.13 26.19
C ASN A 173 -5.88 -19.86 26.73
N ASP A 174 -6.52 -19.31 27.77
CA ASP A 174 -7.76 -19.86 28.33
C ASP A 174 -8.96 -19.61 27.39
N LEU A 175 -8.95 -18.51 26.63
CA LEU A 175 -9.92 -18.28 25.56
C LEU A 175 -9.77 -19.34 24.47
N LEU A 176 -8.54 -19.63 24.03
CA LEU A 176 -8.27 -20.68 23.03
C LEU A 176 -8.76 -22.06 23.51
N ASP A 177 -8.56 -22.41 24.78
CA ASP A 177 -9.08 -23.66 25.36
C ASP A 177 -10.62 -23.74 25.26
N LYS A 178 -11.32 -22.65 25.54
CA LYS A 178 -12.79 -22.56 25.45
C LYS A 178 -13.26 -22.70 24.01
N LEU A 179 -12.59 -22.04 23.06
CA LEU A 179 -12.89 -22.10 21.63
C LEU A 179 -12.63 -23.52 21.07
N ASP A 180 -11.50 -24.14 21.42
CA ASP A 180 -11.15 -25.51 21.01
C ASP A 180 -12.20 -26.51 21.55
N LYS A 181 -12.60 -26.37 22.82
CA LYS A 181 -13.65 -27.21 23.43
C LYS A 181 -15.00 -27.07 22.74
N ALA A 182 -15.32 -25.88 22.24
CA ALA A 182 -16.54 -25.62 21.49
C ALA A 182 -16.41 -25.96 19.99
N ASN A 183 -15.22 -26.33 19.51
CA ASN A 183 -14.88 -26.49 18.10
C ASN A 183 -15.21 -25.24 17.27
N ILE A 184 -14.89 -24.07 17.82
CA ILE A 184 -15.13 -22.75 17.23
C ILE A 184 -13.81 -22.15 16.74
N LYS A 185 -13.84 -21.54 15.56
CA LYS A 185 -12.77 -20.68 15.06
C LYS A 185 -13.18 -19.22 15.19
N ALA A 186 -12.20 -18.38 15.48
CA ALA A 186 -12.37 -16.96 15.81
C ALA A 186 -11.30 -16.14 15.07
N THR A 187 -11.40 -14.82 15.16
CA THR A 187 -10.43 -13.89 14.57
C THR A 187 -9.80 -13.04 15.67
N PHE A 188 -8.49 -12.87 15.65
CA PHE A 188 -7.75 -12.07 16.64
C PHE A 188 -7.04 -10.91 15.96
N PHE A 189 -7.40 -9.68 16.29
CA PHE A 189 -6.74 -8.46 15.83
C PHE A 189 -5.73 -8.03 16.90
N MET A 190 -4.46 -8.38 16.69
CA MET A 190 -3.44 -8.26 17.72
C MET A 190 -2.61 -6.99 17.58
N ASN A 191 -2.09 -6.49 18.71
CA ASN A 191 -1.14 -5.38 18.72
C ASN A 191 0.31 -5.83 18.98
N GLY A 192 1.26 -4.94 18.68
CA GLY A 192 2.68 -5.10 18.95
C GLY A 192 3.10 -4.72 20.38
N HIS A 193 2.91 -3.46 20.75
CA HIS A 193 3.33 -2.83 22.01
C HIS A 193 2.28 -1.82 22.48
N ASN A 194 1.06 -2.28 22.76
CA ASN A 194 -0.11 -1.49 23.19
C ASN A 194 -0.09 -1.06 24.69
N ALA A 195 0.96 -1.39 25.44
CA ALA A 195 1.18 -0.87 26.80
C ALA A 195 2.64 -1.08 27.20
N GLU A 196 3.15 -0.26 28.13
CA GLU A 196 4.55 -0.32 28.59
C GLU A 196 4.95 -1.74 29.05
N ALA A 197 4.05 -2.44 29.75
CA ALA A 197 4.27 -3.79 30.25
C ALA A 197 3.84 -4.91 29.28
N TYR A 198 3.58 -4.61 28.01
CA TYR A 198 3.05 -5.57 27.03
C TYR A 198 3.90 -5.58 25.75
N CYS A 199 4.59 -6.67 25.44
CA CYS A 199 5.27 -6.86 24.16
C CYS A 199 4.79 -8.14 23.48
N ILE A 200 4.41 -8.06 22.20
CA ILE A 200 3.87 -9.18 21.42
C ILE A 200 4.80 -10.41 21.42
N TYR A 201 6.11 -10.19 21.44
CA TYR A 201 7.11 -11.26 21.45
C TYR A 201 7.12 -12.09 22.74
N ASP A 202 6.51 -11.61 23.84
CA ASP A 202 6.34 -12.39 25.07
C ASP A 202 5.19 -13.37 24.98
N TYR A 203 4.32 -13.22 23.98
CA TYR A 203 3.14 -14.05 23.75
C TYR A 203 3.24 -14.90 22.48
N ALA A 204 4.45 -15.02 21.91
CA ALA A 204 4.67 -15.71 20.64
C ALA A 204 4.12 -17.14 20.61
N GLU A 205 4.25 -17.90 21.70
CA GLU A 205 3.71 -19.27 21.79
C GLU A 205 2.17 -19.28 21.70
N ILE A 206 1.50 -18.31 22.33
CA ILE A 206 0.03 -18.17 22.25
C ILE A 206 -0.40 -17.81 20.83
N ILE A 207 0.35 -16.94 20.15
CA ILE A 207 0.06 -16.52 18.77
C ILE A 207 0.25 -17.71 17.81
N GLN A 208 1.35 -18.45 17.95
CA GLN A 208 1.61 -19.68 17.20
C GLN A 208 0.54 -20.75 17.45
N ARG A 209 0.07 -20.88 18.69
CA ARG A 209 -1.05 -21.76 19.04
C ARG A 209 -2.33 -21.32 18.34
N ALA A 210 -2.72 -20.05 18.45
CA ALA A 210 -3.94 -19.53 17.80
C ALA A 210 -3.91 -19.77 16.28
N TYR A 211 -2.77 -19.50 15.64
CA TYR A 211 -2.56 -19.78 14.22
C TYR A 211 -2.70 -21.29 13.91
N SER A 212 -2.02 -22.15 14.67
CA SER A 212 -2.03 -23.61 14.46
C SER A 212 -3.39 -24.25 14.70
N SER A 213 -4.17 -23.69 15.63
CA SER A 213 -5.55 -24.08 15.90
C SER A 213 -6.51 -23.59 14.81
N GLY A 214 -6.06 -22.86 13.78
CA GLY A 214 -6.88 -22.45 12.64
C GLY A 214 -7.71 -21.20 12.88
N HIS A 215 -7.36 -20.39 13.89
CA HIS A 215 -7.93 -19.06 14.03
C HIS A 215 -7.31 -18.11 12.98
N LEU A 216 -8.04 -17.05 12.64
CA LEU A 216 -7.49 -15.98 11.82
C LEU A 216 -6.70 -15.02 12.72
N ILE A 217 -5.43 -14.79 12.39
CA ILE A 217 -4.62 -13.74 13.01
C ILE A 217 -4.62 -12.52 12.09
N ALA A 218 -4.94 -11.37 12.64
CA ALA A 218 -5.13 -10.12 11.92
C ALA A 218 -4.39 -8.97 12.61
N HIS A 219 -4.15 -7.91 11.84
CA HIS A 219 -3.33 -6.77 12.24
C HIS A 219 -4.19 -5.67 12.89
N HIS A 220 -3.72 -5.13 14.01
CA HIS A 220 -4.42 -4.06 14.73
C HIS A 220 -3.53 -2.87 15.07
N THR A 221 -2.47 -2.62 14.29
CA THR A 221 -1.40 -1.64 14.57
C THR A 221 -0.47 -2.01 15.71
N TRP A 222 0.70 -1.37 15.75
CA TRP A 222 1.72 -1.63 16.74
C TRP A 222 1.29 -1.19 18.14
N SER A 223 0.94 0.07 18.33
CA SER A 223 0.61 0.67 19.64
C SER A 223 -0.79 1.28 19.73
N HIS A 224 -1.71 0.88 18.84
CA HIS A 224 -3.13 1.25 18.88
C HIS A 224 -3.44 2.77 18.88
N PRO A 225 -2.81 3.62 18.03
CA PRO A 225 -3.16 5.03 17.96
C PRO A 225 -4.43 5.29 17.15
N TYR A 226 -5.05 6.46 17.35
CA TYR A 226 -6.00 7.01 16.39
C TYR A 226 -5.26 7.33 15.08
N MET A 227 -5.51 6.54 14.04
CA MET A 227 -4.76 6.59 12.79
C MET A 227 -4.86 7.94 12.07
N THR A 228 -5.98 8.67 12.22
CA THR A 228 -6.13 10.02 11.65
C THR A 228 -5.35 11.10 12.39
N GLY A 229 -4.94 10.84 13.63
CA GLY A 229 -4.05 11.70 14.40
C GLY A 229 -2.57 11.49 14.11
N CYS A 230 -2.22 10.45 13.35
CA CYS A 230 -0.85 10.07 13.04
C CYS A 230 -0.30 10.82 11.81
N SER A 231 1.01 11.08 11.80
CA SER A 231 1.72 11.44 10.57
C SER A 231 1.79 10.23 9.62
N SER A 232 2.12 10.45 8.34
CA SER A 232 2.33 9.34 7.40
C SER A 232 3.45 8.39 7.83
N ASP A 233 4.51 8.92 8.42
CA ASP A 233 5.62 8.11 8.94
C ASP A 233 5.17 7.24 10.11
N GLU A 234 4.36 7.82 11.01
CA GLU A 234 3.78 7.09 12.13
C GLU A 234 2.81 6.00 11.66
N VAL A 235 1.93 6.31 10.69
CA VAL A 235 1.07 5.29 10.07
C VAL A 235 1.89 4.13 9.51
N ASN A 236 2.97 4.42 8.77
CA ASN A 236 3.84 3.37 8.23
C ASN A 236 4.52 2.57 9.35
N TYR A 237 5.03 3.23 10.38
CA TYR A 237 5.65 2.60 11.54
C TYR A 237 4.68 1.61 12.22
N GLN A 238 3.45 2.05 12.48
CA GLN A 238 2.39 1.24 13.08
C GLN A 238 2.09 -0.04 12.27
N LEU A 239 2.14 0.05 10.95
CA LEU A 239 1.86 -1.07 10.06
C LEU A 239 3.07 -2.00 9.92
N ASP A 240 4.26 -1.45 9.67
CA ASP A 240 5.49 -2.19 9.40
C ASP A 240 5.98 -2.95 10.63
N SER A 241 6.02 -2.30 11.80
CA SER A 241 6.54 -2.91 13.03
C SER A 241 5.78 -4.18 13.41
N LEU A 242 4.45 -4.15 13.30
CA LEU A 242 3.64 -5.32 13.61
C LEU A 242 3.73 -6.39 12.50
N ASN A 243 3.85 -6.00 11.23
CA ASN A 243 4.13 -6.96 10.16
C ASN A 243 5.47 -7.67 10.39
N ILE A 244 6.52 -6.95 10.80
CA ILE A 244 7.83 -7.54 11.13
C ILE A 244 7.69 -8.54 12.29
N ALA A 245 6.93 -8.19 13.34
CA ALA A 245 6.69 -9.11 14.45
C ALA A 245 5.95 -10.39 14.01
N PHE A 246 4.90 -10.28 13.19
CA PHE A 246 4.21 -11.46 12.66
C PHE A 246 5.12 -12.32 11.78
N LYS A 247 5.96 -11.70 10.93
CA LYS A 247 6.97 -12.42 10.15
C LYS A 247 7.92 -13.21 11.02
N LYS A 248 8.42 -12.61 12.11
CA LYS A 248 9.29 -13.28 13.06
C LYS A 248 8.56 -14.43 13.78
N ILE A 249 7.34 -14.21 14.25
CA ILE A 249 6.61 -15.18 15.07
C ILE A 249 6.05 -16.33 14.25
N LEU A 250 5.36 -16.01 13.14
CA LEU A 250 4.57 -16.94 12.34
C LEU A 250 5.19 -17.30 10.99
N GLY A 251 6.16 -16.52 10.51
CA GLY A 251 6.69 -16.66 9.15
C GLY A 251 5.73 -16.16 8.05
N VAL A 252 4.68 -15.45 8.43
CA VAL A 252 3.69 -14.86 7.52
C VAL A 252 3.24 -13.50 8.07
N SER A 253 2.65 -12.67 7.22
CA SER A 253 2.02 -11.40 7.62
C SER A 253 0.52 -11.40 7.26
N PRO A 254 -0.39 -10.86 8.10
CA PRO A 254 -1.82 -10.86 7.81
C PRO A 254 -2.18 -10.05 6.56
N ARG A 255 -3.29 -10.43 5.90
CA ARG A 255 -3.98 -9.60 4.89
C ARG A 255 -5.22 -8.88 5.43
N TYR A 256 -5.62 -9.22 6.65
CA TYR A 256 -6.75 -8.65 7.36
C TYR A 256 -6.27 -7.63 8.40
N PHE A 257 -6.92 -6.48 8.41
CA PHE A 257 -6.61 -5.36 9.29
C PHE A 257 -7.89 -4.84 9.93
N ARG A 258 -7.80 -4.34 11.17
CA ARG A 258 -8.86 -3.52 11.78
C ARG A 258 -8.25 -2.22 12.29
N LEU A 259 -8.92 -1.11 11.99
CA LEU A 259 -8.51 0.22 12.45
C LEU A 259 -8.77 0.33 13.96
N PRO A 260 -7.78 0.75 14.77
CA PRO A 260 -8.03 1.19 16.14
C PRO A 260 -9.20 2.17 16.17
N TYR A 261 -10.17 1.95 17.07
CA TYR A 261 -11.37 2.78 17.23
C TYR A 261 -12.27 2.89 15.98
N GLY A 262 -12.01 2.13 14.91
CA GLY A 262 -12.63 2.35 13.59
C GLY A 262 -12.18 3.64 12.90
N ASP A 263 -11.18 4.34 13.44
CA ASP A 263 -10.77 5.67 13.03
C ASP A 263 -10.01 5.64 11.69
N GLY A 264 -10.40 6.51 10.76
CA GLY A 264 -9.77 6.60 9.43
C GLY A 264 -10.36 5.67 8.37
N ILE A 265 -11.52 5.06 8.60
CA ILE A 265 -12.18 4.19 7.61
C ILE A 265 -12.53 4.90 6.31
N ASP A 266 -12.73 6.22 6.32
CA ASP A 266 -13.00 7.01 5.12
C ASP A 266 -11.75 7.75 4.59
N ASN A 267 -10.59 7.54 5.22
CA ASN A 267 -9.35 8.20 4.83
C ASN A 267 -8.61 7.41 3.74
N PRO A 268 -8.50 7.93 2.49
CA PRO A 268 -7.88 7.21 1.39
C PRO A 268 -6.37 7.01 1.56
N SER A 269 -5.67 7.90 2.27
CA SER A 269 -4.23 7.78 2.52
C SER A 269 -3.95 6.63 3.50
N ILE A 270 -4.77 6.48 4.55
CA ILE A 270 -4.68 5.36 5.49
C ILE A 270 -4.97 4.03 4.78
N LYS A 271 -6.04 3.96 3.97
CA LYS A 271 -6.35 2.77 3.16
C LYS A 271 -5.22 2.40 2.20
N SER A 272 -4.65 3.40 1.52
CA SER A 272 -3.52 3.19 0.60
C SER A 272 -2.28 2.67 1.33
N ALA A 273 -2.00 3.19 2.53
CA ALA A 273 -0.90 2.69 3.36
C ALA A 273 -1.12 1.22 3.77
N ILE A 274 -2.32 0.88 4.25
CA ILE A 274 -2.71 -0.51 4.61
C ILE A 274 -2.53 -1.45 3.40
N LEU A 275 -3.03 -1.04 2.22
CA LEU A 275 -2.89 -1.81 0.99
C LEU A 275 -1.43 -1.99 0.57
N ALA A 276 -0.62 -0.94 0.67
CA ALA A 276 0.81 -0.98 0.36
C ALA A 276 1.59 -1.95 1.25
N LYS A 277 1.08 -2.23 2.46
CA LYS A 277 1.64 -3.25 3.36
C LYS A 277 1.10 -4.66 3.12
N GLY A 278 0.39 -4.86 2.01
CA GLY A 278 -0.14 -6.16 1.59
C GLY A 278 -1.43 -6.55 2.31
N MET A 279 -2.10 -5.62 2.98
CA MET A 279 -3.39 -5.84 3.63
C MET A 279 -4.50 -5.26 2.77
N ASP A 280 -5.34 -6.10 2.19
CA ASP A 280 -6.40 -5.67 1.27
C ASP A 280 -7.80 -5.86 1.82
N LYS A 281 -7.92 -6.13 3.13
CA LYS A 281 -9.18 -6.39 3.82
C LYS A 281 -9.22 -5.62 5.14
N ILE A 282 -10.07 -4.60 5.23
CA ILE A 282 -10.37 -3.90 6.48
C ILE A 282 -11.66 -4.45 7.07
N VAL A 283 -11.61 -4.85 8.33
CA VAL A 283 -12.74 -5.48 9.04
C VAL A 283 -13.28 -4.53 10.10
N MET A 284 -14.55 -4.15 9.95
CA MET A 284 -15.34 -3.46 10.94
C MET A 284 -16.18 -4.48 11.73
N TRP A 285 -17.27 -4.05 12.33
CA TRP A 285 -18.20 -4.88 13.08
C TRP A 285 -19.62 -4.32 12.93
N ASP A 286 -20.61 -5.16 13.20
CA ASP A 286 -22.03 -4.80 13.25
C ASP A 286 -22.68 -5.15 14.60
N VAL A 287 -21.93 -5.81 15.49
CA VAL A 287 -22.29 -6.06 16.89
C VAL A 287 -21.16 -5.60 17.80
N ASP A 288 -21.48 -4.74 18.77
CA ASP A 288 -20.58 -4.18 19.77
C ASP A 288 -21.18 -4.33 21.18
N PRO A 289 -20.81 -5.38 21.92
CA PRO A 289 -21.22 -5.60 23.31
C PRO A 289 -20.70 -4.54 24.29
N GLN A 290 -19.78 -3.65 23.88
CA GLN A 290 -19.19 -2.60 24.72
C GLN A 290 -18.33 -3.13 25.89
N ASP A 291 -17.71 -4.29 25.70
CA ASP A 291 -16.93 -5.00 26.72
C ASP A 291 -15.67 -4.25 27.18
N SER A 292 -15.14 -3.35 26.35
CA SER A 292 -13.98 -2.53 26.67
C SER A 292 -14.31 -1.16 27.28
N ILE A 293 -15.59 -0.78 27.38
CA ILE A 293 -16.00 0.52 27.90
C ILE A 293 -15.92 0.54 29.43
N ALA A 294 -15.17 1.52 29.96
CA ALA A 294 -15.02 1.69 31.41
C ALA A 294 -16.38 1.91 32.09
N GLY A 295 -16.68 1.10 33.11
CA GLY A 295 -17.89 1.21 33.91
C GLY A 295 -19.11 0.44 33.36
N VAL A 296 -19.02 -0.16 32.16
CA VAL A 296 -20.03 -1.10 31.68
C VAL A 296 -19.83 -2.45 32.37
N THR A 297 -20.91 -3.01 32.91
CA THR A 297 -20.88 -4.30 33.62
C THR A 297 -21.07 -5.46 32.65
N GLU A 298 -20.59 -6.65 33.02
CA GLU A 298 -20.79 -7.88 32.24
C GLU A 298 -22.24 -8.10 31.78
N SER A 299 -23.20 -7.97 32.69
CA SER A 299 -24.62 -8.13 32.36
C SER A 299 -25.17 -7.08 31.40
N GLN A 300 -24.54 -5.89 31.32
CA GLN A 300 -24.88 -4.88 30.34
C GLN A 300 -24.32 -5.26 28.97
N CYS A 301 -23.12 -5.83 28.92
CA CYS A 301 -22.55 -6.39 27.68
C CYS A 301 -23.42 -7.52 27.14
N GLU A 302 -23.80 -8.49 27.97
CA GLU A 302 -24.70 -9.59 27.61
C GLU A 302 -26.04 -9.06 27.05
N ALA A 303 -26.62 -8.04 27.68
CA ALA A 303 -27.89 -7.44 27.25
C ALA A 303 -27.76 -6.68 25.91
N THR A 304 -26.65 -5.97 25.69
CA THR A 304 -26.36 -5.31 24.41
C THR A 304 -26.17 -6.33 23.30
N PHE A 305 -25.38 -7.38 23.57
CA PHE A 305 -25.16 -8.49 22.64
C PHE A 305 -26.48 -9.18 22.23
N ASP A 306 -27.33 -9.53 23.20
CA ASP A 306 -28.63 -10.17 22.92
C ASP A 306 -29.55 -9.28 22.08
N LYS A 307 -29.51 -7.97 22.34
CA LYS A 307 -30.29 -6.99 21.58
C LYS A 307 -29.81 -6.89 20.14
N GLU A 308 -28.50 -6.78 19.92
CA GLU A 308 -27.92 -6.58 18.59
C GLU A 308 -27.95 -7.82 17.71
N THR A 309 -27.96 -9.02 18.31
CA THR A 309 -28.07 -10.29 17.59
C THR A 309 -29.50 -10.83 17.44
N SER A 310 -30.50 -10.05 17.88
CA SER A 310 -31.92 -10.47 17.92
C SER A 310 -32.57 -10.63 16.55
N ASP A 311 -31.98 -10.04 15.50
CA ASP A 311 -32.47 -10.13 14.12
C ASP A 311 -32.18 -11.50 13.46
N LEU A 312 -31.32 -12.32 14.09
CA LEU A 312 -30.87 -13.63 13.61
C LEU A 312 -30.16 -13.59 12.25
N ASN A 313 -29.60 -12.44 11.88
CA ASN A 313 -28.79 -12.26 10.68
C ASN A 313 -27.39 -12.86 10.86
N SER A 314 -26.46 -12.52 9.99
CA SER A 314 -25.05 -12.87 10.13
C SER A 314 -24.31 -11.68 10.74
N HIS A 315 -23.28 -11.93 11.54
CA HIS A 315 -22.64 -10.89 12.33
C HIS A 315 -21.13 -11.06 12.46
N ILE A 316 -20.44 -9.93 12.63
CA ILE A 316 -19.07 -9.82 13.11
C ILE A 316 -19.14 -9.11 14.47
N VAL A 317 -18.81 -9.84 15.52
CA VAL A 317 -18.89 -9.36 16.91
C VAL A 317 -17.54 -8.80 17.34
N LEU A 318 -17.50 -7.55 17.77
CA LEU A 318 -16.32 -6.91 18.36
C LEU A 318 -16.21 -7.27 19.84
N ASN A 319 -15.13 -7.94 20.23
CA ASN A 319 -14.77 -8.16 21.64
C ASN A 319 -13.29 -7.79 21.83
N HIS A 320 -12.83 -7.76 23.08
CA HIS A 320 -11.44 -7.45 23.42
C HIS A 320 -10.85 -8.51 24.36
N ASP A 321 -9.96 -9.38 23.87
CA ASP A 321 -9.34 -10.39 24.72
C ASP A 321 -8.24 -9.81 25.64
N ARG A 322 -7.98 -8.51 25.59
CA ARG A 322 -7.28 -7.80 26.68
C ARG A 322 -8.13 -7.59 27.93
N VAL A 323 -9.43 -7.86 27.89
CA VAL A 323 -10.34 -7.73 29.03
C VAL A 323 -10.58 -9.14 29.59
N GLU A 324 -10.10 -9.40 30.80
CA GLU A 324 -10.16 -10.74 31.40
C GLU A 324 -11.61 -11.24 31.59
N ASN A 325 -12.54 -10.34 31.91
CA ASN A 325 -13.97 -10.68 32.01
C ASN A 325 -14.56 -11.09 30.67
N THR A 326 -14.19 -10.45 29.56
CA THR A 326 -14.60 -10.87 28.21
C THR A 326 -14.23 -12.33 27.96
N VAL A 327 -13.00 -12.73 28.34
CA VAL A 327 -12.51 -14.10 28.17
C VAL A 327 -13.20 -15.10 29.10
N ASN A 328 -13.52 -14.69 30.33
CA ASN A 328 -14.01 -15.61 31.37
C ASN A 328 -15.53 -15.69 31.48
N GLN A 329 -16.26 -14.67 31.01
CA GLN A 329 -17.69 -14.53 31.18
C GLN A 329 -18.39 -14.27 29.83
N LEU A 330 -18.05 -13.16 29.14
CA LEU A 330 -18.79 -12.73 27.95
C LEU A 330 -18.69 -13.72 26.80
N ALA A 331 -17.49 -14.08 26.38
CA ALA A 331 -17.29 -15.01 25.26
C ALA A 331 -18.00 -16.38 25.50
N PRO A 332 -17.91 -17.01 26.69
CA PRO A 332 -18.75 -18.15 27.03
C PRO A 332 -20.26 -17.92 26.89
N TYR A 333 -20.76 -16.75 27.34
CA TYR A 333 -22.16 -16.36 27.20
C TYR A 333 -22.57 -16.25 25.73
N GLU A 334 -21.83 -15.47 24.95
CA GLU A 334 -22.06 -15.25 23.52
C GLU A 334 -22.08 -16.59 22.76
N ILE A 335 -21.08 -17.45 22.98
CA ILE A 335 -21.01 -18.78 22.37
C ILE A 335 -22.27 -19.58 22.69
N SER A 336 -22.71 -19.59 23.95
CA SER A 336 -23.91 -20.30 24.37
C SER A 336 -25.18 -19.78 23.68
N GLN A 337 -25.37 -18.45 23.62
CA GLN A 337 -26.54 -17.86 22.97
C GLN A 337 -26.54 -18.09 21.46
N LEU A 338 -25.39 -17.93 20.80
CA LEU A 338 -25.27 -18.13 19.35
C LEU A 338 -25.51 -19.61 18.97
N ILE A 339 -25.00 -20.57 19.75
CA ILE A 339 -25.31 -22.00 19.57
C ILE A 339 -26.82 -22.24 19.73
N LYS A 340 -27.43 -21.72 20.79
CA LYS A 340 -28.87 -21.86 21.06
C LYS A 340 -29.71 -21.27 19.92
N ASN A 341 -29.27 -20.15 19.36
CA ASN A 341 -29.94 -19.50 18.24
C ASN A 341 -29.59 -20.13 16.89
N GLY A 342 -28.73 -21.14 16.84
CA GLY A 342 -28.43 -21.94 15.66
C GLY A 342 -27.48 -21.28 14.67
N TYR A 343 -26.57 -20.43 15.15
CA TYR A 343 -25.51 -19.84 14.36
C TYR A 343 -24.43 -20.88 14.01
N LYS A 344 -23.77 -20.67 12.87
CA LYS A 344 -22.52 -21.32 12.52
C LYS A 344 -21.37 -20.37 12.81
N PHE A 345 -20.34 -20.85 13.48
CA PHE A 345 -19.16 -20.04 13.76
C PHE A 345 -18.13 -20.22 12.66
N ASP A 346 -17.47 -19.12 12.29
CA ASP A 346 -16.37 -19.13 11.35
C ASP A 346 -15.40 -17.97 11.67
N THR A 347 -14.22 -17.97 11.05
CA THR A 347 -13.38 -16.78 11.04
C THR A 347 -14.03 -15.69 10.18
N VAL A 348 -13.58 -14.44 10.30
CA VAL A 348 -14.03 -13.37 9.39
C VAL A 348 -13.77 -13.74 7.93
N ALA A 349 -12.65 -14.43 7.66
CA ALA A 349 -12.35 -14.89 6.31
C ALA A 349 -13.36 -15.91 5.80
N GLY A 350 -13.62 -16.97 6.56
CA GLY A 350 -14.57 -18.01 6.16
C GLY A 350 -15.99 -17.47 6.02
N CYS A 351 -16.45 -16.63 6.96
CA CYS A 351 -17.80 -16.05 6.92
C CYS A 351 -18.00 -15.03 5.79
N THR A 352 -16.93 -14.55 5.15
CA THR A 352 -16.95 -13.63 3.99
C THR A 352 -16.52 -14.28 2.68
N GLY A 353 -16.46 -15.62 2.66
CA GLY A 353 -16.24 -16.43 1.46
C GLY A 353 -14.79 -16.80 1.16
N ASP A 354 -13.83 -16.39 2.00
CA ASP A 354 -12.42 -16.75 1.85
C ASP A 354 -12.07 -17.98 2.70
N SER A 355 -12.42 -19.15 2.18
CA SER A 355 -12.29 -20.43 2.88
C SER A 355 -10.90 -21.08 2.82
N ASP A 356 -9.96 -20.55 2.03
CA ASP A 356 -8.59 -21.07 1.94
C ASP A 356 -7.65 -20.25 2.85
N PRO A 357 -7.13 -20.82 3.96
CA PRO A 357 -6.22 -20.11 4.86
C PRO A 357 -4.98 -19.52 4.18
N LYS A 358 -4.58 -20.03 3.01
CA LYS A 358 -3.46 -19.45 2.24
C LYS A 358 -3.74 -18.03 1.74
N ASN A 359 -5.01 -17.65 1.59
CA ASN A 359 -5.40 -16.31 1.16
C ASN A 359 -5.47 -15.31 2.31
N TRP A 360 -5.34 -15.78 3.56
CA TRP A 360 -5.45 -14.93 4.74
C TRP A 360 -4.16 -14.18 5.05
N TYR A 361 -3.04 -14.68 4.52
CA TYR A 361 -1.70 -14.22 4.84
C TYR A 361 -0.86 -14.02 3.58
N ASN A 362 0.08 -13.09 3.65
CA ASN A 362 1.22 -13.04 2.76
C ASN A 362 2.28 -14.00 3.31
N VAL A 363 2.74 -14.94 2.48
CA VAL A 363 3.74 -15.93 2.90
C VAL A 363 5.12 -15.29 2.84
N ASP A 364 5.80 -15.23 3.98
CA ASP A 364 7.17 -14.76 4.08
C ASP A 364 8.13 -15.97 4.13
N THR A 365 8.52 -16.43 5.32
CA THR A 365 9.29 -17.68 5.45
C THR A 365 8.40 -18.92 5.41
N GLY A 366 7.13 -18.78 5.79
CA GLY A 366 6.16 -19.88 5.91
C GLY A 366 6.39 -20.81 7.10
N SER A 367 7.27 -20.45 8.04
CA SER A 367 7.61 -21.26 9.21
C SER A 367 7.72 -20.40 10.47
N PHE A 368 7.29 -20.96 11.60
CA PHE A 368 7.39 -20.32 12.91
C PHE A 368 8.85 -19.98 13.25
N GLY A 369 9.06 -18.77 13.75
CA GLY A 369 10.35 -18.39 14.30
C GLY A 369 10.52 -18.86 15.74
N THR A 370 11.78 -18.88 16.17
CA THR A 370 12.17 -19.10 17.56
C THR A 370 12.63 -17.77 18.13
N LYS A 371 12.21 -17.46 19.36
CA LYS A 371 12.57 -16.21 20.02
C LYS A 371 14.09 -16.08 20.13
N ASP A 372 14.61 -14.92 19.72
CA ASP A 372 16.02 -14.55 19.82
C ASP A 372 16.17 -13.14 20.42
N GLU A 373 17.40 -12.65 20.51
CA GLU A 373 17.74 -11.35 21.09
C GLU A 373 17.18 -10.14 20.32
N THR A 374 16.68 -10.33 19.10
CA THR A 374 16.08 -9.26 18.27
C THR A 374 14.58 -9.10 18.51
N TRP A 375 13.97 -9.96 19.34
CA TRP A 375 12.54 -9.95 19.66
C TRP A 375 12.29 -9.04 20.85
N ILE A 376 12.43 -7.74 20.60
CA ILE A 376 12.35 -6.69 21.61
C ILE A 376 11.28 -5.66 21.22
N CYS A 377 10.61 -5.11 22.22
CA CYS A 377 9.83 -3.88 22.12
C CYS A 377 10.55 -2.83 22.96
N ASN A 378 10.81 -1.66 22.39
CA ASN A 378 11.43 -0.54 23.10
C ASN A 378 10.36 0.42 23.62
N SER A 379 10.63 1.10 24.72
CA SER A 379 9.71 2.10 25.29
C SER A 379 9.38 3.23 24.31
N ASP A 380 10.32 3.57 23.43
CA ASP A 380 10.18 4.63 22.43
C ASP A 380 9.28 4.18 21.25
N ASP A 381 8.92 2.90 21.21
CA ASP A 381 8.09 2.31 20.15
C ASP A 381 6.59 2.50 20.40
N MET A 382 6.19 3.17 21.50
CA MET A 382 4.79 3.50 21.79
C MET A 382 4.45 4.91 21.31
N HIS A 383 3.32 5.04 20.61
CA HIS A 383 2.73 6.35 20.36
C HIS A 383 2.36 7.02 21.68
N ASP A 384 2.85 8.24 21.92
CA ASP A 384 2.52 9.04 23.11
C ASP A 384 1.10 9.61 23.01
N SER A 385 0.09 8.73 23.01
CA SER A 385 -1.33 9.13 23.06
C SER A 385 -1.70 9.79 24.39
N PHE A 386 -0.82 9.74 25.40
CA PHE A 386 -1.10 10.26 26.73
C PHE A 386 -0.84 11.77 26.89
N ASN A 387 -0.27 12.44 25.88
CA ASN A 387 0.05 13.87 25.97
C ASN A 387 -0.90 14.80 25.22
N THR A 388 -1.89 14.31 24.46
CA THR A 388 -2.78 15.18 23.68
C THR A 388 -4.26 14.74 23.60
N SER A 389 -4.89 14.30 24.70
CA SER A 389 -6.35 14.48 24.93
C SER A 389 -6.77 14.03 26.34
N PRO A 390 -7.74 14.69 27.01
CA PRO A 390 -8.07 14.38 28.40
C PRO A 390 -8.75 13.03 28.53
N GLN A 391 -8.46 12.35 29.64
CA GLN A 391 -9.21 11.22 30.18
C GLN A 391 -10.68 11.25 29.77
N GLN A 392 -11.14 10.21 29.06
CA GLN A 392 -12.54 9.81 29.02
C GLN A 392 -12.65 8.37 29.48
#